data_AF-A0AAU3IM55-F1
#
_entry.id   AF-A0AAU3IM55-F1
#
_cell.length_a   1.000
_cell.length_b   1.000
_cell.length_c   1.000
_cell.angle_alpha   90.00
_cell.angle_beta   90.00
_cell.angle_gamma   90.00
#
_symmetry.space_group_name_H-M   'P 1'
#
loop_
_entity.id
_entity.type
_entity.pdbx_description
1 polymer ?
#
loop_
_entity_poly.entity_id
_entity_poly.type
_entity_poly.pdbx_seq_one_letter_code
_entity_poly.pdbx_strand_id
1 'polypeptide(L)'
;MANQVLAGHARRGGLVTVNFSPQSPWLNDESDITGNPGVWTNTRTDNGQLDGVRLADLLDQNTPAGRVWQRKLARVADALTQLRDAGVVVLWRPMQESIPNYQDYLRIPKVVGEAEYGPDLFGSQVTAGSLDVRRYATRLRQDYPAVAYWVSWHDYTLSATETAHLSLIANQNAASLLGDPYVINADRVAIPSASPSPSASPSRTPSPSPSASPSRTPSPSASPSPSAGAGGCAAVYQLTGDWPGQFQGQVTVRNTGRAAVNGWTVSWTFPGGATVNQVWNGDASASSGSRVVVRNAPYNGALAAGGSTTFGFIANGTGSGNTPGSVACTAS
;
A
#
# COMPACT_ATOMS: atom_id res chain seq x y z
N MET A 1 -1.99 -29.19 6.00
CA MET A 1 -2.35 -28.53 7.27
C MET A 1 -2.44 -27.00 7.14
N ALA A 2 -1.34 -26.26 6.95
CA ALA A 2 -1.35 -24.77 6.93
C ALA A 2 -2.47 -24.15 6.06
N ASN A 3 -2.56 -24.53 4.78
CA ASN A 3 -3.61 -24.04 3.87
C ASN A 3 -5.05 -24.33 4.35
N GLN A 4 -5.28 -25.40 5.10
CA GLN A 4 -6.61 -25.71 5.68
C GLN A 4 -6.95 -24.74 6.82
N VAL A 5 -5.96 -24.34 7.62
CA VAL A 5 -6.11 -23.32 8.68
C VAL A 5 -6.40 -21.96 8.06
N LEU A 6 -5.62 -21.55 7.04
CA LEU A 6 -5.81 -20.30 6.32
C LEU A 6 -7.19 -20.23 5.64
N ALA A 7 -7.58 -21.28 4.90
CA ALA A 7 -8.90 -21.35 4.29
C ALA A 7 -10.03 -21.41 5.34
N GLY A 8 -9.78 -22.00 6.51
CA GLY A 8 -10.71 -21.97 7.65
C GLY A 8 -10.85 -20.58 8.26
N HIS A 9 -9.78 -19.80 8.35
CA HIS A 9 -9.80 -18.40 8.78
C HIS A 9 -10.56 -17.53 7.77
N ALA A 10 -10.26 -17.68 6.47
CA ALA A 10 -10.96 -16.98 5.39
C ALA A 10 -12.47 -17.24 5.39
N ARG A 11 -12.90 -18.49 5.54
CA ARG A 11 -14.33 -18.85 5.66
C ARG A 11 -15.07 -18.21 6.85
N ARG A 12 -14.35 -17.63 7.82
CA ARG A 12 -14.92 -16.90 8.97
C ARG A 12 -14.77 -15.38 8.85
N GLY A 13 -14.58 -14.85 7.63
CA GLY A 13 -14.37 -13.42 7.36
C GLY A 13 -12.94 -12.93 7.63
N GLY A 14 -12.01 -13.84 7.94
CA GLY A 14 -10.62 -13.50 8.20
C GLY A 14 -9.84 -13.15 6.93
N LEU A 15 -8.94 -12.17 7.01
CA LEU A 15 -8.06 -11.79 5.92
C LEU A 15 -6.77 -12.61 5.98
N VAL A 16 -6.40 -13.29 4.90
CA VAL A 16 -5.18 -14.09 4.83
C VAL A 16 -4.05 -13.25 4.21
N THR A 17 -2.95 -13.11 4.95
CA THR A 17 -1.66 -12.63 4.43
C THR A 17 -0.69 -13.79 4.31
N VAL A 18 0.17 -13.78 3.28
CA VAL A 18 1.26 -14.73 3.12
C VAL A 18 2.53 -13.95 2.78
N ASN A 19 3.46 -13.92 3.74
CA ASN A 19 4.82 -13.45 3.55
C ASN A 19 5.64 -14.52 2.84
N PHE A 20 6.54 -14.11 1.95
CA PHE A 20 7.52 -15.00 1.33
C PHE A 20 8.93 -14.45 1.52
N SER A 21 9.58 -15.03 2.53
CA SER A 21 10.96 -14.76 2.93
C SER A 21 11.77 -16.06 2.76
N PRO A 22 12.09 -16.43 1.51
CA PRO A 22 12.86 -17.63 1.24
C PRO A 22 14.32 -17.44 1.68
N GLN A 23 14.93 -18.52 2.13
CA GLN A 23 16.37 -18.53 2.38
C GLN A 23 17.18 -18.39 1.09
N SER A 24 18.40 -17.88 1.26
CA SER A 24 19.38 -17.66 0.20
C SER A 24 19.57 -18.88 -0.70
N PRO A 25 19.22 -18.79 -2.01
CA PRO A 25 19.40 -19.89 -2.97
C PRO A 25 20.86 -20.17 -3.35
N TRP A 26 21.81 -19.34 -2.88
CA TRP A 26 23.25 -19.61 -2.99
C TRP A 26 23.79 -20.48 -1.83
N LEU A 27 23.04 -20.61 -0.73
CA LEU A 27 23.50 -21.31 0.49
C LEU A 27 22.70 -22.58 0.82
N ASN A 28 21.47 -22.70 0.32
CA ASN A 28 20.66 -23.92 0.45
C ASN A 28 19.99 -24.25 -0.88
N ASP A 29 20.23 -25.45 -1.42
CA ASP A 29 19.64 -25.93 -2.66
C ASP A 29 18.24 -26.56 -2.49
N GLU A 30 17.76 -26.65 -1.24
CA GLU A 30 16.51 -27.30 -0.81
C GLU A 30 16.39 -28.79 -1.13
N SER A 31 17.53 -29.50 -1.28
CA SER A 31 17.53 -30.96 -1.44
C SER A 31 17.04 -31.70 -0.19
N ASP A 32 17.38 -31.20 1.01
CA ASP A 32 16.86 -31.68 2.30
C ASP A 32 16.36 -30.52 3.17
N ILE A 33 15.10 -30.10 2.97
CA ILE A 33 14.45 -29.07 3.79
C ILE A 33 14.10 -29.53 5.22
N THR A 34 14.35 -30.80 5.58
CA THR A 34 13.95 -31.36 6.88
C THR A 34 15.14 -31.44 7.84
N GLY A 35 16.27 -32.01 7.39
CA GLY A 35 17.52 -32.07 8.15
C GLY A 35 18.42 -30.85 7.94
N ASN A 36 18.40 -30.26 6.73
CA ASN A 36 19.10 -29.01 6.43
C ASN A 36 18.10 -27.92 5.99
N PRO A 37 17.23 -27.43 6.90
CA PRO A 37 16.25 -26.41 6.56
C PRO A 37 16.90 -25.17 6.00
N GLY A 38 18.16 -24.85 6.38
CA GLY A 38 19.01 -23.74 5.94
C GLY A 38 18.91 -22.46 6.80
N VAL A 39 19.65 -21.42 6.43
CA VAL A 39 19.87 -20.21 7.26
C VAL A 39 19.22 -18.96 6.63
N TRP A 40 18.55 -18.17 7.46
CA TRP A 40 17.77 -16.99 7.05
C TRP A 40 18.61 -15.73 6.78
N THR A 41 19.68 -15.51 7.52
CA THR A 41 20.37 -14.20 7.63
C THR A 41 21.49 -13.98 6.62
N ASN A 42 22.11 -15.05 6.11
CA ASN A 42 23.44 -14.99 5.52
C ASN A 42 23.50 -14.61 4.01
N THR A 43 22.61 -13.75 3.53
CA THR A 43 22.82 -13.07 2.23
C THR A 43 23.63 -11.78 2.40
N ARG A 44 23.71 -11.27 3.63
CA ARG A 44 24.75 -10.33 4.08
C ARG A 44 25.69 -11.15 4.95
N THR A 45 26.99 -11.12 4.67
CA THR A 45 27.97 -11.40 5.73
C THR A 45 27.83 -10.32 6.82
N ASP A 46 28.34 -10.55 8.02
CA ASP A 46 28.64 -9.44 8.92
C ASP A 46 29.50 -8.43 8.15
N ASN A 47 29.13 -7.14 8.23
CA ASN A 47 29.61 -6.01 7.41
C ASN A 47 28.97 -5.82 6.01
N GLY A 48 27.98 -6.62 5.61
CA GLY A 48 27.07 -6.29 4.50
C GLY A 48 27.60 -6.44 3.07
N GLN A 49 28.75 -7.10 2.87
CA GLN A 49 29.24 -7.45 1.55
C GLN A 49 28.44 -8.63 0.95
N LEU A 50 28.09 -8.50 -0.33
CA LEU A 50 27.35 -9.51 -1.12
C LEU A 50 28.30 -10.41 -1.92
N ASP A 51 29.51 -10.68 -1.40
CA ASP A 51 30.58 -11.31 -2.17
C ASP A 51 30.15 -12.73 -2.62
N GLY A 52 30.11 -12.93 -3.94
CA GLY A 52 29.62 -14.18 -4.56
C GLY A 52 28.12 -14.21 -4.90
N VAL A 53 27.33 -13.20 -4.53
CA VAL A 53 25.90 -13.10 -4.85
C VAL A 53 25.66 -12.17 -6.04
N ARG A 54 25.14 -12.70 -7.14
CA ARG A 54 24.69 -11.91 -8.30
C ARG A 54 23.19 -12.11 -8.49
N LEU A 55 22.37 -11.12 -8.15
CA LEU A 55 20.90 -11.23 -8.24
C LEU A 55 20.38 -11.62 -9.62
N ALA A 56 21.11 -11.29 -10.69
CA ALA A 56 20.79 -11.71 -12.07
C ALA A 56 20.78 -13.24 -12.25
N ASP A 57 21.57 -13.99 -11.47
CA ASP A 57 21.63 -15.45 -11.54
C ASP A 57 20.28 -16.10 -11.19
N LEU A 58 19.45 -15.44 -10.36
CA LEU A 58 18.08 -15.88 -10.05
C LEU A 58 17.17 -15.94 -11.27
N LEU A 59 17.48 -15.14 -12.31
CA LEU A 59 16.72 -15.07 -13.54
C LEU A 59 17.22 -16.07 -14.60
N ASP A 60 18.43 -16.62 -14.44
CA ASP A 60 19.02 -17.60 -15.35
C ASP A 60 18.96 -19.02 -14.78
N GLN A 61 18.08 -19.85 -15.35
CA GLN A 61 17.89 -21.26 -14.97
C GLN A 61 19.10 -22.16 -15.29
N ASN A 62 20.09 -21.67 -16.03
CA ASN A 62 21.34 -22.38 -16.25
C ASN A 62 22.30 -22.26 -15.04
N THR A 63 22.10 -21.28 -14.16
CA THR A 63 22.85 -21.19 -12.90
C THR A 63 22.30 -22.12 -11.82
N PRO A 64 23.11 -22.59 -10.85
CA PRO A 64 22.63 -23.32 -9.70
C PRO A 64 21.57 -22.53 -8.90
N ALA A 65 21.85 -21.27 -8.60
CA ALA A 65 20.97 -20.39 -7.84
C ALA A 65 19.61 -20.18 -8.54
N GLY A 66 19.59 -19.98 -9.86
CA GLY A 66 18.36 -19.87 -10.65
C GLY A 66 17.51 -21.14 -10.62
N ARG A 67 18.10 -22.34 -10.67
CA ARG A 67 17.35 -23.61 -10.51
C ARG A 67 16.73 -23.75 -9.13
N VAL A 68 17.48 -23.41 -8.09
CA VAL A 68 16.99 -23.41 -6.70
C VAL A 68 15.86 -22.39 -6.54
N TRP A 69 16.02 -21.19 -7.10
CA TRP A 69 15.03 -20.13 -7.09
C TRP A 69 13.72 -20.53 -7.76
N GLN A 70 13.78 -21.16 -8.93
CA GLN A 70 12.58 -21.68 -9.60
C GLN A 70 11.85 -22.75 -8.78
N ARG A 71 12.57 -23.65 -8.07
CA ARG A 71 11.93 -24.60 -7.15
C ARG A 71 11.22 -23.91 -5.99
N LYS A 72 11.85 -22.90 -5.39
CA LYS A 72 11.25 -22.06 -4.33
C LYS A 72 9.96 -21.39 -4.80
N LEU A 73 9.99 -20.78 -6.00
CA LEU A 73 8.83 -20.13 -6.62
C LEU A 73 7.70 -21.12 -6.96
N ALA A 74 8.03 -22.28 -7.53
CA ALA A 74 7.05 -23.33 -7.84
C ALA A 74 6.33 -23.82 -6.57
N ARG A 75 7.09 -24.13 -5.50
CA ARG A 75 6.55 -24.62 -4.22
C ARG A 75 5.54 -23.64 -3.60
N VAL A 76 5.80 -22.33 -3.66
CA VAL A 76 4.87 -21.33 -3.15
C VAL A 76 3.71 -21.04 -4.12
N ALA A 77 3.93 -21.14 -5.43
CA ALA A 77 2.86 -21.05 -6.43
C ALA A 77 1.83 -22.20 -6.29
N ASP A 78 2.28 -23.42 -5.98
CA ASP A 78 1.40 -24.56 -5.67
C ASP A 78 0.58 -24.32 -4.38
N ALA A 79 1.23 -23.77 -3.34
CA ALA A 79 0.55 -23.44 -2.09
C ALA A 79 -0.50 -22.33 -2.27
N LEU A 80 -0.19 -21.28 -3.03
CA LEU A 80 -1.12 -20.20 -3.37
C LEU A 80 -2.25 -20.68 -4.30
N THR A 81 -1.96 -21.62 -5.21
CA THR A 81 -2.95 -22.27 -6.06
C THR A 81 -4.01 -23.00 -5.23
N GLN A 82 -3.61 -23.79 -4.23
CA GLN A 82 -4.55 -24.43 -3.31
C GLN A 82 -5.43 -23.44 -2.53
N LEU A 83 -4.88 -22.28 -2.15
CA LEU A 83 -5.64 -21.23 -1.47
C LEU A 83 -6.65 -20.56 -2.42
N ARG A 84 -6.24 -20.22 -3.64
CA ARG A 84 -7.10 -19.71 -4.70
C ARG A 84 -8.26 -20.67 -4.99
N ASP A 85 -7.96 -21.95 -5.14
CA ASP A 85 -8.95 -22.99 -5.47
C ASP A 85 -9.91 -23.27 -4.29
N ALA A 86 -9.49 -22.94 -3.06
CA ALA A 86 -10.34 -22.90 -1.87
C ALA A 86 -11.11 -21.57 -1.68
N GLY A 87 -11.07 -20.65 -2.67
CA GLY A 87 -11.76 -19.37 -2.64
C GLY A 87 -11.13 -18.31 -1.73
N VAL A 88 -9.86 -18.48 -1.34
CA VAL A 88 -9.18 -17.58 -0.40
C VAL A 88 -8.54 -16.41 -1.14
N VAL A 89 -8.91 -15.19 -0.77
CA VAL A 89 -8.17 -13.97 -1.14
C VAL A 89 -6.92 -13.88 -0.26
N VAL A 90 -5.75 -13.78 -0.89
CA VAL A 90 -4.45 -13.70 -0.21
C VAL A 90 -3.80 -12.33 -0.45
N LEU A 91 -3.47 -11.62 0.63
CA LEU A 91 -2.48 -10.53 0.58
C LEU A 91 -1.10 -11.16 0.43
N TRP A 92 -0.58 -11.18 -0.79
CA TRP A 92 0.71 -11.75 -1.12
C TRP A 92 1.84 -10.72 -0.90
N ARG A 93 2.80 -11.01 -0.02
CA ARG A 93 3.90 -10.11 0.31
C ARG A 93 5.28 -10.79 0.16
N PRO A 94 5.81 -10.88 -1.08
CA PRO A 94 7.18 -11.30 -1.34
C PRO A 94 8.16 -10.16 -1.10
N MET A 95 9.43 -10.49 -0.80
CA MET A 95 10.54 -9.52 -0.75
C MET A 95 10.29 -8.31 0.17
N GLN A 96 9.76 -8.59 1.36
CA GLN A 96 9.52 -7.61 2.42
C GLN A 96 10.77 -6.77 2.77
N GLU A 97 10.54 -5.61 3.41
CA GLU A 97 11.59 -4.70 3.92
C GLU A 97 12.56 -4.10 2.87
N SER A 98 12.29 -4.31 1.58
CA SER A 98 13.12 -3.78 0.48
C SER A 98 13.05 -2.26 0.28
N ILE A 99 12.02 -1.59 0.83
CA ILE A 99 11.87 -0.12 0.80
C ILE A 99 11.97 0.39 2.24
N PRO A 100 13.02 1.15 2.61
CA PRO A 100 13.28 1.51 4.00
C PRO A 100 12.51 2.74 4.50
N ASN A 101 12.03 3.61 3.60
CA ASN A 101 11.40 4.88 4.00
C ASN A 101 9.89 4.88 3.72
N TYR A 102 9.09 5.24 4.73
CA TYR A 102 7.64 5.44 4.57
C TYR A 102 7.29 6.44 3.46
N GLN A 103 8.10 7.50 3.27
CA GLN A 103 7.90 8.51 2.23
C GLN A 103 8.01 7.95 0.80
N ASP A 104 8.73 6.84 0.61
CA ASP A 104 8.81 6.18 -0.70
C ASP A 104 7.54 5.35 -0.99
N TYR A 105 6.90 4.78 0.02
CA TYR A 105 5.59 4.12 -0.13
C TYR A 105 4.49 5.12 -0.52
N LEU A 106 4.50 6.34 0.03
CA LEU A 106 3.52 7.39 -0.33
C LEU A 106 3.59 7.85 -1.79
N ARG A 107 4.70 7.60 -2.48
CA ARG A 107 4.85 7.87 -3.93
C ARG A 107 4.17 6.81 -4.80
N ILE A 108 3.80 5.67 -4.22
CA ILE A 108 3.15 4.57 -4.93
C ILE A 108 1.63 4.74 -4.82
N PRO A 109 0.88 4.89 -5.93
CA PRO A 109 -0.58 5.12 -5.89
C PRO A 109 -1.35 3.81 -5.60
N LYS A 110 -1.20 3.31 -4.37
CA LYS A 110 -1.77 2.07 -3.84
C LYS A 110 -2.23 2.27 -2.40
N VAL A 111 -3.07 1.35 -1.93
CA VAL A 111 -3.45 1.26 -0.52
C VAL A 111 -2.21 0.89 0.30
N VAL A 112 -1.97 1.60 1.39
CA VAL A 112 -0.88 1.30 2.33
C VAL A 112 -1.40 0.37 3.42
N GLY A 113 -0.56 -0.55 3.87
CA GLY A 113 -0.84 -1.42 5.02
C GLY A 113 0.43 -1.60 5.84
N GLU A 114 0.27 -1.59 7.16
CA GLU A 114 1.35 -1.88 8.11
C GLU A 114 1.55 -3.40 8.13
N ALA A 115 2.39 -3.89 7.22
CA ALA A 115 2.49 -5.32 6.95
C ALA A 115 3.13 -6.13 8.10
N GLU A 116 3.77 -5.47 9.05
CA GLU A 116 4.29 -6.01 10.31
C GLU A 116 4.31 -4.89 11.36
N TYR A 117 3.87 -5.17 12.59
CA TYR A 117 4.11 -4.30 13.74
C TYR A 117 4.34 -5.13 15.02
N GLY A 118 5.06 -4.53 15.97
CA GLY A 118 5.36 -5.10 17.29
C GLY A 118 6.26 -4.15 18.11
N PRO A 119 6.51 -4.45 19.39
CA PRO A 119 7.56 -3.78 20.16
C PRO A 119 8.96 -4.10 19.61
N ASP A 120 9.93 -3.22 19.86
CA ASP A 120 11.30 -3.34 19.38
C ASP A 120 12.06 -4.50 20.05
N LEU A 121 12.88 -5.19 19.27
CA LEU A 121 13.75 -6.29 19.68
C LEU A 121 15.15 -5.81 20.12
N PHE A 122 15.55 -4.58 19.78
CA PHE A 122 16.93 -4.10 19.93
C PHE A 122 17.25 -3.48 21.31
N GLY A 123 17.08 -4.26 22.39
CA GLY A 123 17.80 -4.01 23.66
C GLY A 123 17.01 -4.08 24.97
N SER A 124 15.69 -4.28 24.92
CA SER A 124 14.87 -4.60 26.08
C SER A 124 14.16 -5.94 25.89
N GLN A 125 14.01 -6.74 26.95
CA GLN A 125 13.17 -7.94 26.88
C GLN A 125 11.75 -7.55 26.44
N VAL A 126 11.27 -8.19 25.37
CA VAL A 126 9.88 -8.06 24.91
C VAL A 126 8.97 -8.85 25.84
N THR A 127 8.68 -8.25 27.00
CA THR A 127 7.83 -8.84 28.04
C THR A 127 6.35 -8.67 27.71
N ALA A 128 5.51 -9.54 28.27
CA ALA A 128 4.06 -9.42 28.17
C ALA A 128 3.60 -8.08 28.76
N GLY A 129 2.75 -7.35 28.03
CA GLY A 129 2.30 -6.02 28.43
C GLY A 129 3.34 -4.91 28.29
N SER A 130 4.44 -5.11 27.53
CA SER A 130 5.42 -4.04 27.28
C SER A 130 4.89 -2.95 26.32
N LEU A 131 3.96 -3.28 25.42
CA LEU A 131 3.33 -2.35 24.47
C LEU A 131 1.89 -2.01 24.86
N ASP A 132 1.50 -0.74 24.74
CA ASP A 132 0.09 -0.31 24.70
C ASP A 132 -0.40 -0.23 23.25
N VAL A 133 -1.11 -1.28 22.80
CA VAL A 133 -1.57 -1.36 21.41
C VAL A 133 -2.65 -0.33 21.09
N ARG A 134 -3.40 0.17 22.09
CA ARG A 134 -4.41 1.22 21.89
C ARG A 134 -3.74 2.57 21.59
N ARG A 135 -2.65 2.88 22.29
CA ARG A 135 -1.84 4.08 22.00
C ARG A 135 -1.20 4.00 20.62
N TYR A 136 -0.67 2.84 20.23
CA TYR A 136 -0.16 2.61 18.87
C TYR A 136 -1.24 2.86 17.81
N ALA A 137 -2.40 2.20 17.91
CA ALA A 137 -3.50 2.37 16.95
C ALA A 137 -4.03 3.81 16.88
N THR A 138 -4.03 4.54 18.01
CA THR A 138 -4.38 5.96 18.06
C THR A 138 -3.41 6.80 17.23
N ARG A 139 -2.10 6.54 17.35
CA ARG A 139 -1.07 7.22 16.53
C ARG A 139 -1.14 6.80 15.06
N LEU A 140 -1.34 5.52 14.77
CA LEU A 140 -1.52 5.01 13.40
C LEU A 140 -2.64 5.77 12.68
N ARG A 141 -3.78 5.95 13.35
CA ARG A 141 -4.90 6.73 12.81
C ARG A 141 -4.62 8.23 12.65
N GLN A 142 -3.84 8.84 13.56
CA GLN A 142 -3.56 10.28 13.56
C GLN A 142 -2.50 10.67 12.53
N ASP A 143 -1.39 9.91 12.51
CA ASP A 143 -0.19 10.22 11.73
C ASP A 143 -0.20 9.54 10.35
N TYR A 144 -0.84 8.36 10.26
CA TYR A 144 -0.79 7.48 9.09
C TYR A 144 -2.20 7.07 8.58
N PRO A 145 -3.12 8.03 8.33
CA PRO A 145 -4.53 7.74 7.99
C PRO A 145 -4.75 7.00 6.66
N ALA A 146 -3.70 6.77 5.87
CA ALA A 146 -3.74 5.97 4.64
C ALA A 146 -3.57 4.45 4.90
N VAL A 147 -3.23 4.04 6.12
CA VAL A 147 -3.05 2.62 6.49
C VAL A 147 -4.40 1.93 6.62
N ALA A 148 -4.68 0.99 5.73
CA ALA A 148 -5.97 0.28 5.67
C ALA A 148 -6.01 -1.03 6.47
N TYR A 149 -4.86 -1.59 6.82
CA TYR A 149 -4.73 -2.77 7.68
C TYR A 149 -3.39 -2.76 8.40
N TRP A 150 -3.28 -3.53 9.49
CA TRP A 150 -2.03 -3.83 10.16
C TRP A 150 -1.95 -5.32 10.50
N VAL A 151 -0.73 -5.87 10.58
CA VAL A 151 -0.50 -7.27 10.95
C VAL A 151 0.43 -7.32 12.15
N SER A 152 -0.07 -7.82 13.28
CA SER A 152 0.75 -8.06 14.46
C SER A 152 1.74 -9.18 14.20
N TRP A 153 2.98 -9.02 14.67
CA TRP A 153 3.85 -10.16 14.91
C TRP A 153 3.21 -11.16 15.89
N HIS A 154 3.73 -12.39 15.89
CA HIS A 154 3.34 -13.44 16.81
C HIS A 154 4.39 -13.59 17.91
N ASP A 155 3.98 -14.11 19.08
CA ASP A 155 4.93 -14.41 20.16
C ASP A 155 5.94 -15.48 19.71
N TYR A 156 7.21 -15.30 20.08
CA TYR A 156 8.30 -16.17 19.64
C TYR A 156 9.05 -16.77 20.82
N THR A 157 9.23 -18.08 20.86
CA THR A 157 10.01 -18.77 21.90
C THR A 157 11.50 -18.57 21.64
N LEU A 158 12.20 -17.90 22.57
CA LEU A 158 13.65 -17.65 22.50
C LEU A 158 14.46 -18.76 23.16
N SER A 159 13.92 -19.36 24.22
CA SER A 159 14.50 -20.50 24.93
C SER A 159 13.42 -21.33 25.62
N ALA A 160 13.78 -22.44 26.28
CA ALA A 160 12.84 -23.26 27.02
C ALA A 160 12.06 -22.51 28.14
N THR A 161 12.55 -21.33 28.56
CA THR A 161 11.96 -20.50 29.62
C THR A 161 11.67 -19.06 29.21
N GLU A 162 11.96 -18.67 27.97
CA GLU A 162 11.85 -17.27 27.51
C GLU A 162 11.04 -17.16 26.22
N THR A 163 10.10 -16.22 26.20
CA THR A 163 9.24 -15.91 25.06
C THR A 163 9.20 -14.40 24.84
N ALA A 164 9.43 -13.97 23.60
CA ALA A 164 9.22 -12.60 23.16
C ALA A 164 7.72 -12.39 22.88
N HIS A 165 7.07 -11.54 23.66
CA HIS A 165 5.64 -11.26 23.61
C HIS A 165 5.29 -10.14 22.61
N LEU A 166 5.48 -10.44 21.31
CA LEU A 166 5.27 -9.49 20.22
C LEU A 166 3.78 -9.31 19.84
N SER A 167 2.91 -10.25 20.20
CA SER A 167 1.54 -10.27 19.71
C SER A 167 0.62 -9.23 20.35
N LEU A 168 -0.37 -8.78 19.57
CA LEU A 168 -1.44 -7.88 20.01
C LEU A 168 -2.06 -8.36 21.33
N ILE A 169 -2.33 -9.65 21.45
CA ILE A 169 -3.04 -10.25 22.59
C ILE A 169 -2.18 -10.42 23.84
N ALA A 170 -0.85 -10.47 23.71
CA ALA A 170 0.09 -10.51 24.83
C ALA A 170 0.38 -9.12 25.41
N ASN A 171 -0.24 -8.06 24.88
CA ASN A 171 0.08 -6.66 25.17
C ASN A 171 -1.11 -5.86 25.74
N GLN A 172 -0.83 -4.69 26.32
CA GLN A 172 -1.82 -3.92 27.08
C GLN A 172 -2.93 -3.41 26.18
N ASN A 173 -4.16 -3.36 26.72
CA ASN A 173 -5.35 -2.83 26.05
C ASN A 173 -5.82 -3.61 24.81
N ALA A 174 -5.30 -4.81 24.55
CA ALA A 174 -5.69 -5.69 23.45
C ALA A 174 -7.22 -5.79 23.22
N ALA A 175 -7.97 -6.21 24.25
CA ALA A 175 -9.41 -6.34 24.18
C ALA A 175 -10.13 -4.99 23.99
N SER A 176 -9.57 -3.90 24.53
CA SER A 176 -10.11 -2.55 24.34
C SER A 176 -9.92 -2.04 22.91
N LEU A 177 -8.79 -2.37 22.28
CA LEU A 177 -8.53 -2.09 20.87
C LEU A 177 -9.46 -2.90 19.95
N LEU A 178 -9.58 -4.22 20.18
CA LEU A 178 -10.48 -5.06 19.38
C LEU A 178 -11.96 -4.69 19.55
N GLY A 179 -12.34 -4.03 20.65
CA GLY A 179 -13.67 -3.45 20.86
C GLY A 179 -13.87 -2.05 20.27
N ASP A 180 -12.83 -1.40 19.73
CA ASP A 180 -12.93 -0.04 19.19
C ASP A 180 -13.72 -0.03 17.86
N PRO A 181 -14.72 0.87 17.68
CA PRO A 181 -15.51 0.94 16.44
C PRO A 181 -14.71 1.16 15.15
N TYR A 182 -13.48 1.69 15.24
CA TYR A 182 -12.59 1.89 14.08
C TYR A 182 -11.83 0.62 13.67
N VAL A 183 -11.84 -0.44 14.50
CA VAL A 183 -11.21 -1.72 14.18
C VAL A 183 -12.22 -2.63 13.48
N ILE A 184 -11.88 -3.06 12.27
CA ILE A 184 -12.67 -4.02 11.49
C ILE A 184 -12.10 -5.42 11.79
N ASN A 185 -12.80 -6.14 12.67
CA ASN A 185 -12.51 -7.53 12.97
C ASN A 185 -13.12 -8.48 11.91
N ALA A 186 -12.69 -9.75 11.90
CA ALA A 186 -13.11 -10.75 10.92
C ALA A 186 -14.63 -10.96 10.84
N ASP A 187 -15.36 -10.82 11.96
CA ASP A 187 -16.83 -10.91 12.01
C ASP A 187 -17.54 -9.80 11.23
N ARG A 188 -16.83 -8.73 10.85
CA ARG A 188 -17.37 -7.56 10.14
C ARG A 188 -16.98 -7.49 8.66
N VAL A 189 -16.18 -8.42 8.16
CA VAL A 189 -15.74 -8.43 6.75
C VAL A 189 -16.76 -9.22 5.90
N ALA A 190 -17.49 -8.52 5.04
CA ALA A 190 -18.35 -9.16 4.05
C ALA A 190 -17.50 -9.82 2.95
N ILE A 191 -17.50 -11.16 2.88
CA ILE A 191 -16.83 -11.90 1.81
C ILE A 191 -17.71 -11.85 0.55
N PRO A 192 -17.25 -11.30 -0.59
CA PRO A 192 -17.96 -11.47 -1.85
C PRO A 192 -17.94 -12.96 -2.23
N SER A 193 -19.12 -13.56 -2.36
CA SER A 193 -19.25 -14.97 -2.74
C SER A 193 -18.59 -15.22 -4.10
N ALA A 194 -17.72 -16.22 -4.19
CA ALA A 194 -16.97 -16.52 -5.39
C ALA A 194 -17.94 -16.89 -6.53
N SER A 195 -17.96 -16.07 -7.59
CA SER A 195 -18.71 -16.38 -8.81
C SER A 195 -18.14 -17.65 -9.45
N PRO A 196 -18.97 -18.61 -9.91
CA PRO A 196 -18.48 -19.89 -10.41
C PRO A 196 -17.60 -19.70 -11.65
N SER A 197 -16.43 -20.36 -11.62
CA SER A 197 -15.42 -20.29 -12.67
C SER A 197 -15.96 -20.78 -14.02
N PRO A 198 -15.69 -20.09 -15.16
CA PRO A 198 -16.10 -20.57 -16.47
C PRO A 198 -15.34 -21.86 -16.84
N SER A 199 -16.10 -22.88 -17.23
CA SER A 199 -15.59 -24.21 -17.56
C SER A 199 -14.83 -24.28 -18.89
N ALA A 200 -14.08 -25.36 -19.06
CA ALA A 200 -13.03 -25.64 -20.05
C ALA A 200 -13.22 -25.12 -21.49
N SER A 201 -12.08 -24.71 -22.07
CA SER A 201 -11.88 -24.43 -23.50
C SER A 201 -11.65 -25.71 -24.31
N PRO A 202 -12.09 -25.75 -25.58
CA PRO A 202 -11.37 -26.51 -26.59
C PRO A 202 -11.02 -25.71 -27.87
N SER A 203 -9.77 -25.88 -28.30
CA SER A 203 -9.20 -25.80 -29.67
C SER A 203 -9.35 -24.55 -30.57
N ARG A 204 -8.22 -24.21 -31.21
CA ARG A 204 -8.03 -23.25 -32.31
C ARG A 204 -8.57 -23.87 -33.63
N THR A 205 -8.90 -23.18 -34.73
CA THR A 205 -8.12 -22.24 -35.58
C THR A 205 -9.06 -21.63 -36.68
N PRO A 206 -8.61 -20.85 -37.70
CA PRO A 206 -8.60 -19.37 -37.77
C PRO A 206 -9.70 -18.65 -38.62
N SER A 207 -9.68 -17.32 -38.52
CA SER A 207 -10.34 -16.21 -39.29
C SER A 207 -10.55 -16.39 -40.82
N PRO A 208 -11.48 -15.64 -41.50
CA PRO A 208 -11.51 -14.16 -41.50
C PRO A 208 -12.88 -13.42 -41.39
N SER A 209 -12.77 -12.09 -41.30
CA SER A 209 -13.77 -11.00 -41.11
C SER A 209 -14.58 -10.63 -42.39
N PRO A 210 -15.51 -9.62 -42.43
CA PRO A 210 -15.95 -8.67 -41.39
C PRO A 210 -17.47 -8.29 -41.31
N SER A 211 -17.79 -7.43 -40.32
CA SER A 211 -18.84 -6.37 -40.31
C SER A 211 -20.28 -6.68 -39.82
N ALA A 212 -20.63 -6.15 -38.63
CA ALA A 212 -21.66 -5.11 -38.41
C ALA A 212 -22.10 -5.00 -36.92
N SER A 213 -22.32 -3.77 -36.43
CA SER A 213 -22.98 -3.44 -35.14
C SER A 213 -24.51 -3.70 -35.22
N PRO A 214 -25.31 -3.74 -34.12
CA PRO A 214 -25.08 -3.13 -32.80
C PRO A 214 -25.45 -4.00 -31.56
N SER A 215 -25.05 -3.58 -30.34
CA SER A 215 -25.82 -3.95 -29.13
C SER A 215 -25.64 -3.01 -27.93
N ARG A 216 -26.61 -3.10 -27.00
CA ARG A 216 -26.79 -2.27 -25.80
C ARG A 216 -26.19 -2.95 -24.56
N THR A 217 -25.78 -2.18 -23.55
CA THR A 217 -25.38 -2.68 -22.23
C THR A 217 -26.14 -1.98 -21.09
N PRO A 218 -26.65 -2.72 -20.07
CA PRO A 218 -27.20 -2.16 -18.84
C PRO A 218 -26.18 -2.14 -17.67
N SER A 219 -26.43 -1.26 -16.69
CA SER A 219 -25.78 -1.12 -15.36
C SER A 219 -26.63 -1.83 -14.27
N PRO A 220 -26.27 -1.94 -12.96
CA PRO A 220 -25.44 -1.07 -12.07
C PRO A 220 -24.15 -1.79 -11.57
N SER A 221 -23.43 -1.49 -10.47
CA SER A 221 -23.67 -0.66 -9.25
C SER A 221 -22.36 -0.12 -8.60
N ALA A 222 -22.39 0.17 -7.28
CA ALA A 222 -21.50 1.08 -6.55
C ALA A 222 -20.55 0.49 -5.47
N SER A 223 -19.49 1.24 -5.15
CA SER A 223 -18.69 1.23 -3.89
C SER A 223 -18.10 2.65 -3.69
N PRO A 224 -17.64 3.06 -2.48
CA PRO A 224 -17.81 4.46 -2.03
C PRO A 224 -16.83 5.48 -2.61
N SER A 225 -17.34 6.71 -2.76
CA SER A 225 -16.62 7.89 -3.24
C SER A 225 -15.95 8.67 -2.10
N PRO A 226 -14.79 9.32 -2.32
CA PRO A 226 -14.41 10.46 -1.48
C PRO A 226 -15.50 11.53 -1.52
N SER A 227 -15.66 12.27 -0.42
CA SER A 227 -16.78 13.20 -0.22
C SER A 227 -16.83 14.25 -1.34
N ALA A 228 -17.95 14.27 -2.07
CA ALA A 228 -18.13 15.17 -3.19
C ALA A 228 -18.44 16.58 -2.69
N GLY A 229 -17.48 17.51 -2.84
CA GLY A 229 -17.83 18.90 -3.08
C GLY A 229 -18.70 19.00 -4.34
N ALA A 230 -19.72 19.85 -4.34
CA ALA A 230 -20.83 19.83 -5.30
C ALA A 230 -20.49 20.25 -6.76
N GLY A 231 -19.22 20.23 -7.15
CA GLY A 231 -18.75 20.39 -8.52
C GLY A 231 -17.57 19.44 -8.73
N GLY A 232 -17.69 18.49 -9.67
CA GLY A 232 -16.80 17.34 -9.83
C GLY A 232 -15.35 17.71 -10.17
N CYS A 233 -14.56 18.03 -9.16
CA CYS A 233 -13.13 18.26 -9.25
C CYS A 233 -12.37 17.48 -8.17
N ALA A 234 -11.18 17.00 -8.51
CA ALA A 234 -10.16 16.53 -7.56
C ALA A 234 -8.85 17.27 -7.81
N ALA A 235 -8.06 17.48 -6.75
CA ALA A 235 -6.71 18.03 -6.84
C ALA A 235 -5.71 17.14 -6.09
N VAL A 236 -4.51 16.98 -6.65
CA VAL A 236 -3.42 16.18 -6.09
C VAL A 236 -2.17 17.06 -5.99
N TYR A 237 -1.63 17.20 -4.79
CA TYR A 237 -0.41 17.95 -4.51
C TYR A 237 0.81 17.03 -4.55
N GLN A 238 1.92 17.54 -5.08
CA GLN A 238 3.21 16.88 -5.13
C GLN A 238 4.32 17.87 -4.78
N LEU A 239 5.24 17.49 -3.88
CA LEU A 239 6.49 18.20 -3.67
C LEU A 239 7.46 17.88 -4.82
N THR A 240 7.97 18.89 -5.51
CA THR A 240 8.86 18.73 -6.68
C THR A 240 10.30 19.20 -6.43
N GLY A 241 10.55 19.93 -5.34
CA GLY A 241 11.88 20.36 -4.91
C GLY A 241 11.82 20.94 -3.50
N ASP A 242 12.94 20.86 -2.78
CA ASP A 242 13.09 21.36 -1.41
C ASP A 242 14.53 21.85 -1.25
N TRP A 243 14.73 23.07 -0.75
CA TRP A 243 16.02 23.71 -0.55
C TRP A 243 16.00 24.58 0.72
N PRO A 244 17.17 24.98 1.27
CA PRO A 244 17.20 25.70 2.54
C PRO A 244 16.30 26.96 2.56
N GLY A 245 15.22 26.90 3.34
CA GLY A 245 14.26 27.99 3.53
C GLY A 245 13.12 28.07 2.51
N GLN A 246 13.10 27.25 1.46
CA GLN A 246 12.06 27.28 0.43
C GLN A 246 11.80 25.91 -0.21
N PHE A 247 10.59 25.68 -0.69
CA PHE A 247 10.25 24.47 -1.43
C PHE A 247 9.35 24.75 -2.63
N GLN A 248 9.35 23.82 -3.57
CA GLN A 248 8.53 23.85 -4.78
C GLN A 248 7.49 22.74 -4.75
N GLY A 249 6.24 23.10 -5.04
CA GLY A 249 5.18 22.13 -5.25
C GLY A 249 4.52 22.27 -6.62
N GLN A 250 3.92 21.17 -7.06
CA GLN A 250 3.03 21.09 -8.21
C GLN A 250 1.69 20.54 -7.75
N VAL A 251 0.60 21.03 -8.33
CA VAL A 251 -0.74 20.51 -8.10
C VAL A 251 -1.37 20.14 -9.43
N THR A 252 -1.83 18.89 -9.55
CA THR A 252 -2.66 18.42 -10.66
C THR A 252 -4.12 18.59 -10.32
N VAL A 253 -4.87 19.27 -11.17
CA VAL A 253 -6.32 19.49 -11.04
C VAL A 253 -7.03 18.65 -12.10
N ARG A 254 -8.07 17.91 -11.72
CA ARG A 254 -8.82 17.01 -12.62
C ARG A 254 -10.32 17.19 -12.47
N ASN A 255 -11.01 17.33 -13.60
CA ASN A 255 -12.46 17.26 -13.66
C ASN A 255 -12.90 15.79 -13.51
N THR A 256 -13.53 15.46 -12.37
CA THR A 256 -14.12 14.14 -12.07
C THR A 256 -15.62 14.08 -12.38
N GLY A 257 -16.21 15.20 -12.80
CA GLY A 257 -17.59 15.31 -13.23
C GLY A 257 -17.85 14.72 -14.63
N ARG A 258 -19.13 14.72 -15.03
CA ARG A 258 -19.60 14.21 -16.34
C ARG A 258 -19.78 15.30 -17.40
N ALA A 259 -19.63 16.57 -17.04
CA ALA A 259 -19.71 17.73 -17.92
C ALA A 259 -18.38 18.48 -17.92
N ALA A 260 -18.13 19.30 -18.94
CA ALA A 260 -17.01 20.24 -18.92
C ALA A 260 -17.22 21.33 -17.85
N VAL A 261 -16.13 21.82 -17.29
CA VAL A 261 -16.09 22.91 -16.30
C VAL A 261 -15.23 24.04 -16.87
N ASN A 262 -15.50 25.29 -16.49
CA ASN A 262 -14.83 26.47 -17.08
C ASN A 262 -13.84 27.15 -16.12
N GLY A 263 -13.93 26.84 -14.83
CA GLY A 263 -12.95 27.22 -13.83
C GLY A 263 -12.79 26.18 -12.74
N TRP A 264 -11.72 26.36 -11.96
CA TRP A 264 -11.45 25.57 -10.77
C TRP A 264 -10.82 26.44 -9.69
N THR A 265 -11.10 26.11 -8.44
CA THR A 265 -10.43 26.65 -7.26
C THR A 265 -9.91 25.50 -6.42
N VAL A 266 -8.64 25.53 -6.07
CA VAL A 266 -7.97 24.59 -5.17
C VAL A 266 -7.59 25.30 -3.87
N SER A 267 -7.75 24.65 -2.73
CA SER A 267 -7.32 25.22 -1.44
C SER A 267 -6.80 24.16 -0.46
N TRP A 268 -5.78 24.54 0.31
CA TRP A 268 -5.20 23.75 1.39
C TRP A 268 -4.64 24.66 2.48
N THR A 269 -4.20 24.07 3.60
CA THR A 269 -3.46 24.78 4.64
C THR A 269 -2.12 24.08 4.85
N PHE A 270 -1.03 24.84 4.90
CA PHE A 270 0.30 24.32 5.23
C PHE A 270 0.41 24.07 6.75
N PRO A 271 0.66 22.82 7.19
CA PRO A 271 0.66 22.48 8.63
C PRO A 271 1.81 23.12 9.41
N GLY A 272 3.01 23.23 8.80
CA GLY A 272 4.19 23.86 9.39
C GLY A 272 4.26 25.38 9.21
N GLY A 273 3.16 26.05 8.82
CA GLY A 273 3.10 27.52 8.75
C GLY A 273 3.77 28.17 7.52
N ALA A 274 4.16 27.41 6.50
CA ALA A 274 4.74 27.96 5.27
C ALA A 274 3.83 28.97 4.56
N THR A 275 4.42 29.79 3.69
CA THR A 275 3.71 30.81 2.90
C THR A 275 4.10 30.73 1.43
N VAL A 276 3.12 30.76 0.52
CA VAL A 276 3.39 30.81 -0.94
C VAL A 276 3.99 32.16 -1.30
N ASN A 277 5.07 32.17 -2.10
CA ASN A 277 5.72 33.40 -2.57
C ASN A 277 5.53 33.65 -4.07
N GLN A 278 5.36 32.58 -4.86
CA GLN A 278 5.21 32.64 -6.32
C GLN A 278 4.34 31.48 -6.79
N VAL A 279 3.46 31.74 -7.77
CA VAL A 279 2.63 30.73 -8.46
C VAL A 279 2.74 30.93 -9.96
N TRP A 280 2.66 29.84 -10.73
CA TRP A 280 2.48 29.85 -12.18
C TRP A 280 1.36 28.89 -12.59
N ASN A 281 0.74 29.17 -13.73
CA ASN A 281 -0.47 28.50 -14.24
C ASN A 281 -1.68 28.53 -13.27
N GLY A 282 -1.70 29.49 -12.34
CA GLY A 282 -2.80 29.75 -11.42
C GLY A 282 -2.63 31.11 -10.74
N ASP A 283 -3.70 31.60 -10.12
CA ASP A 283 -3.72 32.83 -9.33
C ASP A 283 -3.91 32.50 -7.85
N ALA A 284 -3.02 33.02 -6.98
CA ALA A 284 -3.05 32.78 -5.55
C ALA A 284 -3.47 34.00 -4.72
N SER A 285 -4.05 35.03 -5.35
CA SER A 285 -4.41 36.31 -4.71
C SER A 285 -5.33 36.18 -3.48
N ALA A 286 -6.08 35.08 -3.38
CA ALA A 286 -6.97 34.76 -2.26
C ALA A 286 -6.30 33.97 -1.11
N SER A 287 -4.98 33.78 -1.15
CA SER A 287 -4.20 33.11 -0.10
C SER A 287 -3.88 34.06 1.05
N SER A 288 -3.79 33.54 2.28
CA SER A 288 -3.43 34.33 3.47
C SER A 288 -2.71 33.47 4.50
N GLY A 289 -1.49 33.87 4.86
CA GLY A 289 -0.63 33.09 5.75
C GLY A 289 -0.42 31.67 5.21
N SER A 290 -0.64 30.67 6.07
CA SER A 290 -0.54 29.26 5.70
C SER A 290 -1.74 28.70 4.94
N ARG A 291 -2.84 29.46 4.81
CA ARG A 291 -4.02 29.04 4.03
C ARG A 291 -3.87 29.48 2.58
N VAL A 292 -3.68 28.51 1.70
CA VAL A 292 -3.49 28.73 0.26
C VAL A 292 -4.82 28.54 -0.47
N VAL A 293 -5.13 29.44 -1.38
CA VAL A 293 -6.25 29.34 -2.32
C VAL A 293 -5.73 29.73 -3.70
N VAL A 294 -5.75 28.78 -4.64
CA VAL A 294 -5.33 28.97 -6.03
C VAL A 294 -6.50 28.80 -6.97
N ARG A 295 -6.75 29.79 -7.81
CA ARG A 295 -7.72 29.76 -8.92
C ARG A 295 -7.01 29.47 -10.24
N ASN A 296 -7.75 29.01 -11.24
CA ASN A 296 -7.22 28.80 -12.58
C ASN A 296 -6.67 30.09 -13.20
N ALA A 297 -5.64 29.95 -14.04
CA ALA A 297 -5.26 31.00 -14.98
C ALA A 297 -6.31 31.09 -16.12
N PRO A 298 -6.38 32.22 -16.86
CA PRO A 298 -7.40 32.42 -17.90
C PRO A 298 -7.42 31.34 -18.99
N TYR A 299 -6.27 30.72 -19.28
CA TYR A 299 -6.10 29.73 -20.36
C TYR A 299 -6.23 28.27 -19.91
N ASN A 300 -6.36 27.97 -18.60
CA ASN A 300 -6.38 26.59 -18.09
C ASN A 300 -7.54 26.27 -17.13
N GLY A 301 -8.57 27.11 -17.08
CA GLY A 301 -9.81 26.83 -16.33
C GLY A 301 -10.71 25.81 -17.01
N ALA A 302 -10.75 25.80 -18.35
CA ALA A 302 -11.60 24.92 -19.13
C ALA A 302 -11.09 23.47 -19.12
N LEU A 303 -11.83 22.56 -18.48
CA LEU A 303 -11.52 21.13 -18.41
C LEU A 303 -12.72 20.31 -18.88
N ALA A 304 -12.54 19.54 -19.96
CA ALA A 304 -13.51 18.51 -20.36
C ALA A 304 -13.69 17.44 -19.26
N ALA A 305 -14.79 16.70 -19.30
CA ALA A 305 -15.04 15.59 -18.36
C ALA A 305 -13.88 14.59 -18.38
N GLY A 306 -13.31 14.29 -17.20
CA GLY A 306 -12.13 13.43 -17.05
C GLY A 306 -10.77 14.10 -17.31
N GLY A 307 -10.75 15.31 -17.89
CA GLY A 307 -9.55 16.07 -18.24
C GLY A 307 -8.87 16.74 -17.05
N SER A 308 -7.60 17.11 -17.24
CA SER A 308 -6.71 17.63 -16.18
C SER A 308 -5.84 18.79 -16.65
N THR A 309 -5.36 19.58 -15.69
CA THR A 309 -4.32 20.61 -15.84
C THR A 309 -3.37 20.59 -14.64
N THR A 310 -2.25 21.31 -14.72
CA THR A 310 -1.31 21.47 -13.61
C THR A 310 -0.95 22.93 -13.37
N PHE A 311 -0.74 23.27 -12.10
CA PHE A 311 -0.11 24.51 -11.67
C PHE A 311 1.03 24.23 -10.70
N GLY A 312 1.91 25.19 -10.50
CA GLY A 312 3.03 25.05 -9.58
C GLY A 312 3.29 26.33 -8.81
N PHE A 313 4.03 26.19 -7.71
CA PHE A 313 4.33 27.28 -6.80
C PHE A 313 5.68 27.07 -6.11
N ILE A 314 6.24 28.17 -5.60
CA ILE A 314 7.30 28.16 -4.58
C ILE A 314 6.70 28.72 -3.28
N ALA A 315 7.16 28.20 -2.15
CA ALA A 315 6.78 28.64 -0.81
C ALA A 315 7.98 28.74 0.11
N ASN A 316 7.94 29.68 1.06
CA ASN A 316 8.93 29.82 2.11
C ASN A 316 8.63 28.84 3.26
N GLY A 317 9.65 28.09 3.70
CA GLY A 317 9.56 27.02 4.70
C GLY A 317 10.32 25.78 4.25
N THR A 318 10.17 24.67 4.99
CA THR A 318 10.67 23.33 4.59
C THR A 318 9.51 22.47 4.09
N GLY A 319 9.67 21.78 2.96
CA GLY A 319 8.59 21.04 2.30
C GLY A 319 8.15 19.80 3.07
N SER A 320 9.08 19.13 3.74
CA SER A 320 8.81 17.99 4.64
C SER A 320 7.88 18.33 5.80
N GLY A 321 7.98 19.55 6.36
CA GLY A 321 7.08 20.05 7.41
C GLY A 321 5.79 20.70 6.90
N ASN A 322 5.64 20.85 5.58
CA ASN A 322 4.56 21.63 4.96
C ASN A 322 3.84 20.89 3.82
N THR A 323 3.85 19.56 3.81
CA THR A 323 2.97 18.80 2.90
C THR A 323 1.55 18.77 3.47
N PRO A 324 0.52 19.26 2.76
CA PRO A 324 -0.84 19.32 3.28
C PRO A 324 -1.51 17.93 3.32
N GLY A 325 -2.11 17.57 4.45
CA GLY A 325 -2.82 16.29 4.62
C GLY A 325 -4.13 16.17 3.83
N SER A 326 -4.66 17.28 3.30
CA SER A 326 -5.76 17.27 2.33
C SER A 326 -5.72 18.51 1.44
N VAL A 327 -6.26 18.36 0.22
CA VAL A 327 -6.36 19.45 -0.77
C VAL A 327 -7.78 19.43 -1.32
N ALA A 328 -8.53 20.50 -1.08
CA ALA A 328 -9.88 20.63 -1.61
C ALA A 328 -9.85 21.20 -3.04
N CYS A 329 -10.72 20.72 -3.92
CA CYS A 329 -11.01 21.38 -5.19
C CYS A 329 -12.51 21.67 -5.31
N THR A 330 -12.86 22.74 -6.02
CA THR A 330 -14.22 23.07 -6.44
C THR A 330 -14.19 23.48 -7.90
N ALA A 331 -15.04 22.85 -8.72
CA ALA A 331 -15.27 23.28 -10.11
C ALA A 331 -16.34 24.38 -10.19
N SER A 332 -16.27 25.18 -11.26
CA SER A 332 -17.21 26.27 -11.60
C SER A 332 -17.44 26.34 -13.11
#